data_AF-A0A967YG44-F1
#
_entry.id   AF-A0A967YG44-F1
#
_cell.length_a   1.000
_cell.length_b   1.000
_cell.length_c   1.000
_cell.angle_alpha   90.00
_cell.angle_beta   90.00
_cell.angle_gamma   90.00
#
_symmetry.space_group_name_H-M   'P 1'
#
loop_
_entity.id
_entity.type
_entity.pdbx_description
1 polymer ?
#
loop_
_entity_poly.entity_id
_entity_poly.type
_entity_poly.pdbx_seq_one_letter_code
_entity_poly.pdbx_strand_id
1 'polypeptide(L)'
;MPDQDIEDAAMQTKPLPDGLKIADIEFSVRGKVSSGRTDITFYKNGYSDKALIHVQDGEAYVSYLIEPFLSEVTRYDTYAGFDN
;
A
#
# COMPACT_ATOMS: atom_id res chain seq x y z
N MET A 1 21.08 6.36 -9.71
CA MET A 1 21.49 5.79 -8.41
C MET A 1 20.21 5.60 -7.62
N PRO A 2 19.55 4.44 -7.71
CA PRO A 2 18.24 4.21 -7.08
C PRO A 2 18.31 4.25 -5.55
N ASP A 3 19.48 4.04 -4.96
CA ASP A 3 19.68 3.96 -3.52
C ASP A 3 19.40 5.29 -2.80
N GLN A 4 19.74 6.42 -3.43
CA GLN A 4 19.54 7.76 -2.87
C GLN A 4 18.05 8.14 -2.82
N ASP A 5 17.28 7.78 -3.84
CA ASP A 5 15.83 8.07 -3.88
C ASP A 5 15.06 7.31 -2.80
N ILE A 6 15.49 6.09 -2.46
CA ILE A 6 14.88 5.27 -1.40
C ILE A 6 15.22 5.81 -0.01
N GLU A 7 16.47 6.27 0.21
CA GLU A 7 16.87 6.90 1.46
C GLU A 7 16.11 8.20 1.72
N ASP A 8 15.93 9.05 0.70
CA ASP A 8 15.20 10.31 0.83
C ASP A 8 13.70 10.09 1.13
N ALA A 9 13.08 9.11 0.46
CA ALA A 9 11.71 8.70 0.75
C ALA A 9 11.55 8.15 2.18
N ALA A 10 12.55 7.43 2.70
CA ALA A 10 12.56 6.95 4.08
C ALA A 10 12.71 8.07 5.11
N MET A 11 13.26 9.23 4.74
CA MET A 11 13.31 10.41 5.61
C MET A 11 11.99 11.20 5.62
N GLN A 12 11.16 11.06 4.59
CA GLN A 12 9.84 11.70 4.50
C GLN A 12 8.70 10.84 5.10
N THR A 13 9.00 10.05 6.12
CA THR A 13 7.98 9.27 6.83
C THR A 13 7.07 10.20 7.63
N LYS A 14 5.81 10.30 7.23
CA LYS A 14 4.77 10.85 8.11
C LYS A 14 4.29 9.72 9.04
N PRO A 15 4.32 9.91 10.36
CA PRO A 15 3.69 8.96 11.25
C PRO A 15 2.21 8.87 10.90
N LEU A 16 1.69 7.65 10.86
CA LEU A 16 0.26 7.42 10.74
C LEU A 16 -0.42 8.05 11.97
N PRO A 17 -1.62 8.64 11.82
CA PRO A 17 -2.35 9.18 12.96
C PRO A 17 -2.59 8.10 14.02
N ASP A 18 -2.61 8.52 15.29
CA ASP A 18 -2.86 7.63 16.42
C ASP A 18 -4.14 6.81 16.22
N GLY A 19 -4.00 5.48 16.24
CA GLY A 19 -5.11 4.53 16.01
C GLY A 19 -5.07 3.83 14.65
N LEU A 20 -4.33 4.38 13.68
CA LEU A 20 -4.23 3.81 12.34
C LEU A 20 -3.04 2.85 12.25
N LYS A 21 -3.30 1.58 11.95
CA LYS A 21 -2.29 0.53 11.78
C LYS A 21 -2.42 -0.11 10.41
N ILE A 22 -1.30 -0.33 9.72
CA ILE A 22 -1.31 -1.17 8.52
C ILE A 22 -1.40 -2.62 9.00
N ALA A 23 -2.48 -3.31 8.64
CA ALA A 23 -2.69 -4.71 9.00
C ALA A 23 -1.84 -5.61 8.10
N ASP A 24 -1.96 -5.44 6.78
CA ASP A 24 -1.20 -6.18 5.78
C ASP A 24 -1.30 -5.48 4.41
N ILE A 25 -0.46 -5.89 3.46
CA ILE A 25 -0.46 -5.38 2.09
C ILE A 25 -0.48 -6.57 1.15
N GLU A 26 -1.46 -6.63 0.25
CA GLU A 26 -1.56 -7.67 -0.76
C GLU A 26 -1.15 -7.15 -2.13
N PHE A 27 -0.42 -7.96 -2.88
CA PHE A 27 0.00 -7.64 -4.24
C PHE A 27 -0.57 -8.67 -5.20
N SER A 28 -1.04 -8.21 -6.36
CA SER A 28 -1.59 -9.11 -7.37
C SER A 28 -0.58 -10.13 -7.91
N VAL A 29 0.73 -9.84 -7.82
CA VAL A 29 1.82 -10.69 -8.35
C VAL A 29 2.65 -11.35 -7.24
N ARG A 30 2.84 -10.66 -6.11
CA ARG A 30 3.67 -11.15 -4.98
C ARG A 30 2.88 -11.85 -3.88
N GLY A 31 1.55 -11.77 -3.93
CA GLY A 31 0.67 -12.25 -2.87
C GLY A 31 0.64 -11.33 -1.65
N LYS A 32 0.17 -11.87 -0.53
CA LYS A 32 -0.07 -11.13 0.71
C LYS A 32 1.18 -11.02 1.58
N VAL A 33 1.49 -9.79 1.99
CA VAL A 33 2.58 -9.43 2.91
C VAL A 33 1.97 -8.93 4.22
N SER A 34 1.90 -9.81 5.22
CA SER A 34 1.38 -9.49 6.56
C SER A 34 2.46 -9.07 7.57
N SER A 35 3.73 -9.16 7.21
CA SER A 35 4.85 -8.79 8.07
C SER A 35 6.11 -8.47 7.27
N GLY A 36 6.87 -7.47 7.71
CA GLY A 36 8.14 -7.09 7.11
C GLY A 36 8.06 -5.73 6.42
N ARG A 37 8.97 -5.51 5.47
CA ARG A 37 9.02 -4.31 4.64
C ARG A 37 8.69 -4.70 3.20
N THR A 38 7.82 -3.93 2.57
CA THR A 38 7.54 -4.02 1.14
C THR A 38 7.52 -2.64 0.55
N ASP A 39 7.85 -2.53 -0.73
CA ASP A 39 7.91 -1.28 -1.46
C ASP A 39 6.88 -1.36 -2.61
N ILE A 40 6.15 -0.26 -2.81
CA ILE A 40 5.19 -0.09 -3.92
C ILE A 40 5.82 0.89 -4.89
N THR A 41 6.09 0.46 -6.11
CA THR A 41 6.80 1.27 -7.10
C THR A 41 5.81 2.05 -7.96
N PHE A 42 6.01 3.37 -8.04
CA PHE A 42 5.31 4.23 -8.99
C PHE A 42 6.26 4.56 -10.14
N TYR A 43 5.96 4.06 -11.33
CA TYR A 43 6.80 4.20 -12.51
C TYR A 43 6.48 5.51 -13.24
N LYS A 44 7.53 6.15 -13.78
CA LYS A 44 7.44 7.42 -14.53
C LYS A 44 6.50 7.38 -15.74
N ASN A 45 6.24 6.19 -16.27
CA ASN A 45 5.33 5.97 -17.40
C ASN A 45 3.85 6.03 -17.01
N GLY A 46 3.54 6.44 -15.77
CA GLY A 46 2.17 6.62 -15.29
C GLY A 46 1.51 5.32 -14.82
N TYR A 47 2.30 4.26 -14.58
CA TYR A 47 1.80 3.03 -13.98
C TYR A 47 2.42 2.76 -12.61
N SER A 48 1.70 2.03 -11.77
CA SER A 48 2.15 1.62 -10.43
C SER A 48 2.07 0.11 -10.27
N ASP A 49 2.68 -0.41 -9.21
CA ASP A 49 2.43 -1.79 -8.79
C ASP A 49 0.97 -1.93 -8.29
N LYS A 50 0.29 -2.99 -8.74
CA LYS A 50 -1.05 -3.32 -8.25
C LYS A 50 -0.96 -3.86 -6.81
N ALA A 51 -1.44 -3.06 -5.86
CA ALA A 51 -1.36 -3.37 -4.43
C ALA A 51 -2.68 -3.04 -3.73
N LEU A 52 -3.00 -3.80 -2.69
CA LEU A 52 -4.17 -3.63 -1.83
C LEU A 52 -3.68 -3.49 -0.40
N ILE A 53 -3.82 -2.30 0.18
CA ILE A 53 -3.32 -1.97 1.51
C ILE A 53 -4.47 -2.13 2.50
N HIS A 54 -4.32 -3.04 3.45
CA HIS A 54 -5.26 -3.20 4.56
C HIS A 54 -4.83 -2.36 5.74
N VAL A 55 -5.73 -1.48 6.16
CA VAL A 55 -5.53 -0.55 7.26
C VAL A 55 -6.61 -0.80 8.30
N GLN A 56 -6.18 -0.94 9.54
CA GLN A 56 -7.04 -1.02 10.71
C GLN A 56 -7.09 0.35 11.38
N ASP A 57 -8.29 0.90 11.49
CA ASP A 57 -8.59 2.13 12.23
C ASP A 57 -9.43 1.75 13.45
N GLY A 58 -8.77 1.54 14.60
CA GLY A 58 -9.42 1.01 15.79
C GLY A 58 -10.03 -0.37 15.58
N GLU A 59 -11.37 -0.44 15.57
CA GLU A 59 -12.15 -1.68 15.32
C GLU A 59 -12.56 -1.85 13.85
N ALA A 60 -12.39 -0.82 13.01
CA ALA A 60 -12.77 -0.84 11.60
C ALA A 60 -11.60 -1.30 10.72
N TYR A 61 -11.92 -2.03 9.65
CA TYR A 61 -10.98 -2.40 8.60
C TYR A 61 -11.31 -1.65 7.32
N VAL A 62 -10.30 -1.04 6.73
CA VAL A 62 -10.37 -0.30 5.48
C VAL A 62 -9.32 -0.86 4.53
N SER A 63 -9.71 -1.15 3.30
CA SER A 63 -8.79 -1.59 2.25
C SER A 63 -8.63 -0.50 1.20
N TYR A 64 -7.40 -0.24 0.78
CA TYR A 64 -7.07 0.72 -0.27
C TYR A 64 -6.46 0.00 -1.45
N LEU A 65 -7.18 -0.05 -2.56
CA LEU A 65 -6.71 -0.62 -3.81
C LEU A 65 -5.98 0.44 -4.64
N ILE A 66 -4.70 0.19 -4.86
CA ILE A 66 -3.84 0.90 -5.79
C ILE A 66 -3.87 0.13 -7.11
N GLU A 67 -4.48 0.73 -8.13
CA GLU A 67 -4.51 0.14 -9.47
C GLU A 67 -3.38 0.68 -10.34
N PRO A 68 -2.78 -0.18 -11.19
CA PRO A 68 -1.60 0.16 -11.98
C PRO A 68 -1.86 1.25 -13.02
N PHE A 69 -3.09 1.53 -13.42
CA PHE A 69 -3.42 2.47 -14.50
C PHE A 69 -4.26 3.66 -14.05
N LEU A 70 -4.76 3.63 -12.81
CA LEU A 70 -5.64 4.66 -12.29
C LEU A 70 -4.86 5.47 -11.27
N SER A 71 -4.84 6.79 -11.47
CA SER A 71 -4.32 7.73 -10.48
C SER A 71 -5.20 7.81 -9.23
N GLU A 72 -6.40 7.21 -9.28
CA GLU A 72 -7.35 7.20 -8.18
C GLU A 72 -7.22 5.91 -7.37
N VAL A 73 -7.12 6.06 -6.05
CA VAL A 73 -7.09 4.93 -5.11
C VAL A 73 -8.52 4.57 -4.75
N THR A 74 -8.91 3.32 -4.97
CA THR A 74 -10.24 2.84 -4.58
C THR A 74 -10.22 2.44 -3.11
N ARG A 75 -11.14 2.99 -2.31
CA ARG A 75 -11.29 2.68 -0.89
C ARG A 75 -12.47 1.74 -0.68
N TYR A 76 -12.23 0.69 0.12
CA TYR A 76 -13.24 -0.24 0.60
C TYR A 76 -13.34 -0.14 2.13
N ASP A 77 -14.53 0.08 2.67
CA ASP A 77 -14.80 0.02 4.12
C ASP A 77 -14.95 -1.43 4.64
N THR A 78 -14.33 -2.39 3.95
CA THR A 78 -14.31 -3.81 4.30
C THR A 78 -12.95 -4.40 3.96
N TYR A 79 -12.69 -5.61 4.44
CA TYR A 79 -11.49 -6.37 4.12
C TYR A 79 -11.62 -6.96 2.71
N ALA A 80 -10.92 -6.35 1.74
CA ALA A 80 -10.92 -6.81 0.36
C ALA A 80 -9.75 -7.79 0.12
N GLY A 81 -9.72 -8.43 -1.04
CA GLY A 81 -8.60 -9.29 -1.42
C GLY A 81 -8.56 -9.44 -2.93
N PHE A 82 -7.40 -9.80 -3.46
CA PHE A 82 -7.20 -10.28 -4.82
C PHE A 82 -7.55 -11.78 -4.96
N ASP A 83 -8.14 -12.39 -3.93
CA ASP A 83 -8.56 -13.79 -3.92
C ASP A 83 -9.54 -14.08 -5.08
N ASN A 84 -9.28 -15.19 -5.79
CA ASN A 84 -10.11 -15.76 -6.85
C ASN A 84 -10.39 -17.23 -6.51
#